data_AF-A0A9W9KGA4-F1
#
_entry.id   AF-A0A9W9KGA4-F1
#
_cell.length_a   1.000
_cell.length_b   1.000
_cell.length_c   1.000
_cell.angle_alpha   90.00
_cell.angle_beta   90.00
_cell.angle_gamma   90.00
#
_symmetry.space_group_name_H-M   'P 1'
#
loop_
_entity.id
_entity.type
_entity.pdbx_description
1 polymer ?
#
loop_
_entity_poly.entity_id
_entity_poly.type
_entity_poly.pdbx_seq_one_letter_code
_entity_poly.pdbx_strand_id
1 'polypeptide(L)'
;MNMLLENLPPEIRLLLSALNLQELKALIRASPVFYQQYLLDRRFLLRACLQETLHIVSVDALAAYRSGMKDFSKQHTSATVTEFIHSYQYQHSLDEFPILDKRVTEEDIASMVEFHSSIIEPLARQYTDWALTNLAQESVSPLTRDTLSKAEETRVVRALYRLQIHGNLFGPDAPWDVNENNPKFDGQRPPTPDGAFNFDNSCE
;
A
#
# COMPACT_ATOMS: atom_id res chain seq x y z
N MET A 1 28.00 11.74 -32.15
CA MET A 1 27.23 12.89 -31.64
C MET A 1 26.50 12.41 -30.40
N ASN A 2 27.03 12.68 -29.20
CA ASN A 2 26.41 12.22 -27.95
C ASN A 2 25.18 13.10 -27.69
N MET A 3 24.00 12.58 -27.98
CA MET A 3 22.74 13.18 -27.55
C MET A 3 22.63 12.98 -26.04
N LEU A 4 23.10 13.97 -25.26
CA LEU A 4 22.80 14.01 -23.84
C LEU A 4 21.29 14.16 -23.67
N LEU A 5 20.70 13.29 -22.86
CA LEU A 5 19.28 13.29 -22.48
C LEU A 5 18.82 14.68 -21.96
N GLU A 6 19.74 15.47 -21.41
CA GLU A 6 19.50 16.82 -20.90
C GLU A 6 19.20 17.85 -21.99
N ASN A 7 19.66 17.62 -23.22
CA ASN A 7 19.44 18.52 -24.36
C ASN A 7 18.10 18.25 -25.06
N LEU A 8 17.31 17.29 -24.58
CA LEU A 8 15.99 17.02 -25.11
C LEU A 8 15.01 18.15 -24.76
N PRO A 9 14.08 18.49 -25.66
CA PRO A 9 13.01 19.45 -25.36
C PRO A 9 12.25 19.05 -24.08
N PRO A 10 11.76 20.02 -23.28
CA PRO A 10 10.96 19.75 -22.07
C PRO A 10 9.84 18.73 -22.31
N GLU A 11 9.20 18.78 -23.48
CA GLU A 11 8.09 17.91 -23.87
C GLU A 11 8.53 16.45 -24.01
N ILE A 12 9.76 16.21 -24.50
CA ILE A 12 10.33 14.86 -24.60
C ILE A 12 10.82 14.39 -23.23
N ARG A 13 11.27 15.32 -22.39
CA ARG A 13 11.60 15.04 -20.99
C ARG A 13 10.36 14.70 -20.16
N LEU A 14 9.13 14.82 -20.66
CA LEU A 14 7.95 14.23 -20.00
C LEU A 14 7.97 12.69 -19.99
N LEU A 15 8.82 12.03 -20.80
CA LEU A 15 9.04 10.57 -20.69
C LEU A 15 9.47 10.13 -19.28
N LEU A 16 9.94 11.06 -18.44
CA LEU A 16 10.12 10.86 -17.00
C LEU A 16 8.88 10.28 -16.30
N SER A 17 7.68 10.53 -16.81
CA SER A 17 6.44 10.01 -16.24
C SER A 17 6.28 8.50 -16.36
N ALA A 18 7.10 7.84 -17.18
CA ALA A 18 7.13 6.39 -17.33
C ALA A 18 8.15 5.69 -16.40
N LEU A 19 8.87 6.46 -15.57
CA LEU A 19 9.82 5.93 -14.60
C LEU A 19 9.10 5.47 -13.33
N ASN A 20 9.67 4.49 -12.65
CA ASN A 20 9.29 4.23 -11.26
C ASN A 20 9.93 5.24 -10.30
N LEU A 21 9.47 5.28 -9.04
CA LEU A 21 9.97 6.23 -8.04
C LEU A 21 11.49 6.15 -7.80
N GLN A 22 12.09 4.96 -7.86
CA GLN A 22 13.53 4.79 -7.66
C GLN A 22 14.33 5.36 -8.83
N GLU A 23 13.88 5.10 -10.06
CA GLU A 23 14.47 5.65 -11.29
C GLU A 23 14.35 7.16 -11.34
N LEU A 24 13.16 7.71 -11.01
CA LEU A 24 12.96 9.16 -10.91
C LEU A 24 13.96 9.76 -9.90
N LYS A 25 14.05 9.17 -8.70
CA LYS A 25 14.96 9.62 -7.63
C LYS A 25 16.43 9.56 -8.06
N ALA A 26 16.84 8.51 -8.75
CA ALA A 26 18.20 8.38 -9.26
C ALA A 26 18.51 9.46 -10.29
N LEU A 27 17.58 9.70 -11.22
CA LEU A 27 17.77 10.63 -12.32
C LEU A 27 17.83 12.10 -11.85
N ILE A 28 16.93 12.50 -10.96
CA ILE A 28 16.94 13.87 -10.40
C ILE A 28 18.19 14.13 -9.55
N ARG A 29 18.81 13.09 -8.98
CA ARG A 29 20.08 13.20 -8.27
C ARG A 29 21.29 13.25 -9.21
N ALA A 30 21.18 12.61 -10.38
CA ALA A 30 22.24 12.54 -11.35
C ALA A 30 22.38 13.83 -12.18
N SER A 31 21.32 14.63 -12.31
CA SER A 31 21.32 15.81 -13.19
C SER A 31 20.52 16.99 -12.64
N PRO A 32 21.13 18.20 -12.58
CA PRO A 32 20.41 19.41 -12.19
C PRO A 32 19.35 19.83 -13.21
N VAL A 33 19.52 19.50 -14.49
CA VAL A 33 18.53 19.79 -15.55
C VAL A 33 17.26 18.97 -15.33
N PHE A 34 17.41 17.69 -14.99
CA PHE A 34 16.27 16.84 -14.64
C PHE A 34 15.66 17.22 -13.28
N TYR A 35 16.47 17.66 -12.31
CA TYR A 35 15.94 18.20 -11.07
C TYR A 35 15.09 19.46 -11.29
N GLN A 36 15.53 20.39 -12.15
CA GLN A 36 14.75 21.58 -12.51
C GLN A 36 13.44 21.24 -13.22
N GLN A 37 13.47 20.30 -14.17
CA GLN A 37 12.24 19.82 -14.81
C GLN A 37 11.29 19.18 -13.80
N TYR A 38 11.85 18.37 -12.89
CA TYR A 38 11.10 17.75 -11.82
C TYR A 38 10.40 18.79 -10.93
N LEU A 39 11.05 19.91 -10.62
CA LEU A 39 10.41 20.98 -9.85
C LEU A 39 9.25 21.66 -10.60
N LEU A 40 9.34 21.79 -11.93
CA LEU A 40 8.29 22.40 -12.74
C LEU A 40 7.05 21.49 -12.87
N ASP A 41 7.25 20.18 -13.05
CA ASP A 41 6.19 19.20 -13.28
C ASP A 41 5.94 18.27 -12.09
N ARG A 42 6.37 18.68 -10.89
CA ARG A 42 6.47 17.83 -9.70
C ARG A 42 5.22 17.00 -9.43
N ARG A 43 4.05 17.65 -9.39
CA ARG A 43 2.77 16.97 -9.17
C ARG A 43 2.50 15.89 -10.21
N PHE A 44 2.69 16.19 -11.49
CA PHE A 44 2.42 15.25 -12.58
C PHE A 44 3.39 14.08 -12.53
N LEU A 45 4.69 14.36 -12.39
CA LEU A 45 5.73 13.35 -12.37
C LEU A 45 5.63 12.43 -11.15
N LEU A 46 5.43 12.98 -9.94
CA LEU A 46 5.25 12.17 -8.74
C LEU A 46 4.02 11.27 -8.85
N ARG A 47 2.90 11.79 -9.38
CA ARG A 47 1.69 11.01 -9.59
C ARG A 47 1.93 9.84 -10.53
N ALA A 48 2.52 10.12 -11.69
CA ALA A 48 2.74 9.13 -12.74
C ALA A 48 3.73 8.06 -12.25
N CYS A 49 4.83 8.47 -11.63
CA CYS A 49 5.84 7.55 -11.12
C CYS A 49 5.33 6.72 -9.93
N LEU A 50 4.49 7.29 -9.06
CA LEU A 50 3.84 6.54 -7.98
C LEU A 50 2.87 5.50 -8.54
N GLN A 51 2.08 5.86 -9.56
CA GLN A 51 1.16 4.95 -10.23
C GLN A 51 1.93 3.83 -10.97
N GLU A 52 3.05 4.15 -11.60
CA GLU A 52 3.92 3.16 -12.23
C GLU A 52 4.57 2.24 -11.19
N THR A 53 5.00 2.76 -10.05
CA THR A 53 5.54 1.91 -8.97
C THR A 53 4.49 0.96 -8.38
N LEU A 54 3.25 1.43 -8.19
CA LEU A 54 2.22 0.68 -7.46
C LEU A 54 1.31 -0.17 -8.34
N HIS A 55 1.08 0.22 -9.59
CA HIS A 55 0.13 -0.41 -10.51
C HIS A 55 -1.20 -0.77 -9.84
N ILE A 56 -1.56 -2.07 -9.76
CA ILE A 56 -2.80 -2.56 -9.14
C ILE A 56 -2.90 -2.24 -7.64
N VAL A 57 -1.78 -1.99 -6.96
CA VAL A 57 -1.73 -1.70 -5.51
C VAL A 57 -2.08 -0.24 -5.21
N SER A 58 -2.26 0.60 -6.24
CA SER A 58 -2.63 2.01 -6.08
C SER A 58 -3.93 2.20 -5.30
N VAL A 59 -4.88 1.27 -5.43
CA VAL A 59 -6.14 1.27 -4.64
C VAL A 59 -5.84 1.14 -3.15
N ASP A 60 -5.04 0.14 -2.77
CA ASP A 60 -4.69 -0.13 -1.37
C ASP A 60 -3.86 1.04 -0.78
N ALA A 61 -2.95 1.61 -1.57
CA ALA A 61 -2.16 2.77 -1.14
C ALA A 61 -3.02 4.02 -0.90
N LEU A 62 -3.96 4.32 -1.80
CA LEU A 62 -4.89 5.45 -1.65
C LEU A 62 -5.82 5.25 -0.45
N ALA A 63 -6.30 4.02 -0.24
CA ALA A 63 -7.13 3.67 0.92
C ALA A 63 -6.35 3.80 2.24
N ALA A 64 -5.09 3.34 2.28
CA ALA A 64 -4.22 3.51 3.44
C ALA A 64 -3.98 5.00 3.76
N TYR A 65 -3.73 5.82 2.74
CA TYR A 65 -3.58 7.27 2.90
C TYR A 65 -4.86 7.91 3.46
N ARG A 66 -6.02 7.66 2.82
CA ARG A 66 -7.31 8.27 3.20
C ARG A 66 -7.75 7.88 4.62
N SER A 67 -7.63 6.60 4.97
CA SER A 67 -7.98 6.11 6.31
C SER A 67 -7.05 6.65 7.40
N GLY A 68 -5.81 7.00 7.06
CA GLY A 68 -4.83 7.59 7.97
C GLY A 68 -4.95 9.11 8.13
N MET A 69 -5.83 9.78 7.36
CA MET A 69 -6.00 11.22 7.47
C MET A 69 -6.64 11.60 8.81
N LYS A 70 -6.17 12.71 9.40
CA LYS A 70 -6.74 13.24 10.65
C LYS A 70 -8.24 13.51 10.55
N ASP A 71 -8.71 13.96 9.40
CA ASP A 71 -10.14 14.24 9.20
C ASP A 71 -10.98 12.97 9.17
N PHE A 72 -10.43 11.85 8.67
CA PHE A 72 -11.06 10.55 8.79
C PHE A 72 -11.15 10.11 10.26
N SER A 73 -10.05 10.25 11.01
CA SER A 73 -10.01 9.95 12.45
C SER A 73 -11.03 10.78 13.26
N LYS A 74 -11.21 12.07 12.95
CA LYS A 74 -12.22 12.93 13.61
C LYS A 74 -13.66 12.47 13.37
N GLN A 75 -13.93 11.84 12.23
CA GLN A 75 -15.25 11.36 11.83
C GLN A 75 -15.39 9.85 12.04
N HIS A 76 -14.48 9.23 12.79
CA HIS A 76 -14.41 7.79 12.94
C HIS A 76 -15.60 7.30 13.78
N THR A 77 -16.54 6.67 13.10
CA THR A 77 -17.76 6.06 13.65
C THR A 77 -17.98 4.74 12.92
N SER A 78 -18.78 3.84 13.50
CA SER A 78 -19.13 2.58 12.85
C SER A 78 -19.74 2.78 11.44
N ALA A 79 -20.56 3.83 11.27
CA ALA A 79 -21.16 4.16 9.98
C ALA A 79 -20.12 4.62 8.95
N THR A 80 -19.20 5.51 9.32
CA THR A 80 -18.16 6.00 8.39
C THR A 80 -17.14 4.92 8.04
N VAL A 81 -16.81 4.02 8.98
CA VAL A 81 -15.97 2.84 8.71
C VAL A 81 -16.67 1.89 7.73
N THR A 82 -17.95 1.62 7.93
CA THR A 82 -18.75 0.76 7.04
C THR A 82 -18.84 1.36 5.62
N GLU A 83 -19.12 2.65 5.51
CA GLU A 83 -19.14 3.38 4.23
C GLU A 83 -17.77 3.34 3.54
N PHE A 84 -16.69 3.54 4.29
CA PHE A 84 -15.33 3.45 3.77
C PHE A 84 -15.03 2.05 3.21
N ILE A 85 -15.37 0.98 3.94
CA ILE A 85 -15.16 -0.40 3.50
C ILE A 85 -15.94 -0.67 2.20
N HIS A 86 -17.18 -0.23 2.11
CA HIS A 86 -17.98 -0.37 0.88
C HIS A 86 -17.36 0.38 -0.30
N SER A 87 -16.91 1.63 -0.10
CA SER A 87 -16.24 2.42 -1.14
C SER A 87 -14.94 1.77 -1.60
N TYR A 88 -14.14 1.25 -0.66
CA TYR A 88 -12.90 0.55 -0.93
C TYR A 88 -13.12 -0.76 -1.70
N GLN A 89 -14.11 -1.57 -1.30
CA GLN A 89 -14.47 -2.80 -2.01
C GLN A 89 -14.98 -2.51 -3.43
N TYR A 90 -15.80 -1.47 -3.58
CA TYR A 90 -16.29 -1.04 -4.88
C TYR A 90 -15.12 -0.66 -5.81
N GLN A 91 -14.12 0.08 -5.33
CA GLN A 91 -12.94 0.44 -6.12
C GLN A 91 -12.13 -0.78 -6.57
N HIS A 92 -12.01 -1.81 -5.74
CA HIS A 92 -11.36 -3.08 -6.13
C HIS A 92 -12.17 -3.90 -7.14
N SER A 93 -13.49 -3.67 -7.25
CA SER A 93 -14.36 -4.35 -8.22
C SER A 93 -14.35 -3.71 -9.61
N LEU A 94 -13.74 -2.52 -9.76
CA LEU A 94 -13.60 -1.85 -11.04
C LEU A 94 -12.41 -2.47 -11.80
N ASP A 95 -12.63 -2.80 -13.08
CA ASP A 95 -11.57 -3.30 -13.97
C ASP A 95 -10.58 -2.19 -14.40
N GLU A 96 -10.87 -0.93 -14.07
CA GLU A 96 -9.98 0.20 -14.32
C GLU A 96 -9.06 0.44 -13.12
N PHE A 97 -7.75 0.49 -13.39
CA PHE A 97 -6.79 1.01 -12.43
C PHE A 97 -7.23 2.40 -11.99
N PRO A 98 -7.44 2.65 -10.68
CA PRO A 98 -7.86 3.98 -10.27
C PRO A 98 -6.73 4.94 -10.59
N ILE A 99 -6.98 5.76 -11.60
CA ILE A 99 -6.24 7.00 -11.81
C ILE A 99 -6.36 7.75 -10.49
N LEU A 100 -5.23 7.98 -9.80
CA LEU A 100 -5.19 8.70 -8.51
C LEU A 100 -6.14 9.90 -8.60
N ASP A 101 -7.16 9.94 -7.73
CA ASP A 101 -8.29 10.87 -7.85
C ASP A 101 -7.81 12.31 -8.10
N LYS A 102 -8.48 13.06 -8.97
CA LYS A 102 -8.14 14.48 -9.24
C LYS A 102 -8.15 15.34 -7.97
N ARG A 103 -8.86 14.91 -6.93
CA ARG A 103 -8.90 15.53 -5.61
C ARG A 103 -7.60 15.41 -4.82
N VAL A 104 -6.73 14.46 -5.16
CA VAL A 104 -5.44 14.27 -4.50
C VAL A 104 -4.50 15.43 -4.87
N THR A 105 -4.07 16.17 -3.85
CA THR A 105 -3.17 17.31 -3.99
C THR A 105 -1.73 16.86 -4.25
N GLU A 106 -0.83 17.78 -4.61
CA GLU A 106 0.59 17.45 -4.73
C GLU A 106 1.17 16.96 -3.39
N GLU A 107 0.78 17.59 -2.28
CA GLU A 107 1.26 17.24 -0.94
C GLU A 107 0.78 15.86 -0.51
N ASP A 108 -0.45 15.50 -0.88
CA ASP A 108 -1.00 14.17 -0.64
C ASP A 108 -0.16 13.10 -1.38
N ILE A 109 0.17 13.36 -2.65
CA ILE A 109 1.02 12.44 -3.44
C ILE A 109 2.41 12.35 -2.84
N ALA A 110 3.00 13.48 -2.44
CA ALA A 110 4.30 13.50 -1.78
C ALA A 110 4.29 12.67 -0.48
N SER A 111 3.23 12.79 0.33
CA SER A 111 3.02 11.99 1.54
C SER A 111 2.89 10.50 1.22
N MET A 112 2.15 10.13 0.16
CA MET A 112 2.03 8.74 -0.27
C MET A 112 3.37 8.16 -0.76
N VAL A 113 4.14 8.93 -1.53
CA VAL A 113 5.49 8.56 -1.97
C VAL A 113 6.42 8.38 -0.77
N GLU A 114 6.39 9.31 0.18
CA GLU A 114 7.18 9.23 1.40
C GLU A 114 6.84 7.98 2.19
N PHE A 115 5.55 7.71 2.44
CA PHE A 115 5.12 6.51 3.16
C PHE A 115 5.54 5.23 2.44
N HIS A 116 5.38 5.19 1.11
CA HIS A 116 5.79 4.03 0.32
C HIS A 116 7.30 3.78 0.44
N SER A 117 8.12 4.80 0.18
CA SER A 117 9.58 4.68 0.15
C SER A 117 10.23 4.54 1.53
N SER A 118 9.61 5.07 2.59
CA SER A 118 10.18 5.03 3.96
C SER A 118 9.69 3.85 4.79
N ILE A 119 8.48 3.36 4.56
CA ILE A 119 7.85 2.31 5.37
C ILE A 119 7.61 1.05 4.54
N ILE A 120 6.77 1.15 3.50
CA ILE A 120 6.27 -0.05 2.81
C ILE A 120 7.39 -0.79 2.06
N GLU A 121 8.20 -0.08 1.29
CA GLU A 121 9.27 -0.68 0.49
C GLU A 121 10.37 -1.32 1.38
N PRO A 122 10.90 -0.66 2.42
CA PRO A 122 11.83 -1.31 3.35
C PRO A 122 11.25 -2.53 4.07
N LEU A 123 10.01 -2.45 4.55
CA LEU A 123 9.36 -3.57 5.23
C LEU A 123 9.09 -4.74 4.28
N ALA A 124 8.69 -4.47 3.03
CA ALA A 124 8.50 -5.49 2.02
C ALA A 124 9.80 -6.26 1.76
N ARG A 125 10.91 -5.54 1.57
CA ARG A 125 12.23 -6.15 1.38
C ARG A 125 12.64 -6.99 2.58
N GLN A 126 12.55 -6.44 3.79
CA GLN A 126 12.91 -7.17 5.01
C GLN A 126 12.05 -8.43 5.21
N TYR A 127 10.74 -8.35 4.97
CA TYR A 127 9.85 -9.50 5.05
C TYR A 127 10.21 -10.56 4.01
N THR A 128 10.47 -10.14 2.77
CA THR A 128 10.88 -11.04 1.69
C THR A 128 12.18 -11.77 2.02
N ASP A 129 13.21 -11.05 2.47
CA ASP A 129 14.51 -11.63 2.82
C ASP A 129 14.37 -12.65 3.96
N TRP A 130 13.61 -12.28 5.00
CA TRP A 130 13.30 -13.17 6.12
C TRP A 130 12.54 -14.43 5.66
N ALA A 131 11.49 -14.26 4.86
CA ALA A 131 10.66 -15.36 4.40
C ALA A 131 11.45 -16.33 3.52
N LEU A 132 12.23 -15.83 2.56
CA LEU A 132 13.07 -16.66 1.69
C LEU A 132 14.15 -17.41 2.47
N THR A 133 14.76 -16.75 3.46
CA THR A 133 15.76 -17.38 4.33
C THR A 133 15.17 -18.57 5.11
N ASN A 134 13.97 -18.41 5.68
CA ASN A 134 13.33 -19.49 6.44
C ASN A 134 12.88 -20.64 5.51
N LEU A 135 12.31 -20.31 4.35
CA LEU A 135 11.90 -21.31 3.37
C LEU A 135 13.08 -22.15 2.86
N ALA A 136 14.25 -21.53 2.67
CA ALA A 136 15.46 -22.25 2.30
C ALA A 136 15.90 -23.25 3.38
N GLN A 137 15.80 -22.87 4.67
CA GLN A 137 16.14 -23.74 5.80
C GLN A 137 15.19 -24.93 5.96
N GLU A 138 13.90 -24.77 5.63
CA GLU A 138 12.89 -25.82 5.76
C GLU A 138 12.84 -26.78 4.56
N SER A 139 13.48 -26.44 3.44
CA SER A 139 13.43 -27.23 2.21
C SER A 139 14.42 -28.41 2.22
N VAL A 140 13.92 -29.64 2.04
CA VAL A 140 14.73 -30.89 1.95
C VAL A 140 15.60 -30.92 0.68
N SER A 141 15.24 -30.12 -0.32
CA SER A 141 16.00 -29.85 -1.53
C SER A 141 16.05 -28.33 -1.71
N PRO A 142 17.23 -27.72 -1.94
CA PRO A 142 17.35 -26.26 -2.00
C PRO A 142 16.47 -25.72 -3.12
N LEU A 143 15.32 -25.15 -2.75
CA LEU A 143 14.50 -24.36 -3.65
C LEU A 143 15.37 -23.21 -4.16
N THR A 144 15.74 -23.26 -5.43
CA THR A 144 16.69 -22.35 -6.09
C THR A 144 16.06 -20.98 -6.42
N ARG A 145 15.09 -20.53 -5.63
CA ARG A 145 14.43 -19.24 -5.85
C ARG A 145 15.03 -18.19 -4.93
N ASP A 146 15.99 -17.47 -5.49
CA ASP A 146 16.67 -16.36 -4.81
C ASP A 146 15.84 -15.06 -4.84
N THR A 147 14.73 -15.03 -5.59
CA THR A 147 13.91 -13.83 -5.78
C THR A 147 12.42 -14.15 -5.91
N LEU A 148 11.58 -13.20 -5.49
CA LEU A 148 10.13 -13.25 -5.69
C LEU A 148 9.78 -13.00 -7.16
N SER A 149 8.74 -13.67 -7.63
CA SER A 149 8.05 -13.26 -8.86
C SER A 149 7.35 -11.92 -8.66
N LYS A 150 7.07 -11.21 -9.76
CA LYS A 150 6.35 -9.93 -9.69
C LYS A 150 5.00 -10.02 -8.99
N ALA A 151 4.31 -11.16 -9.16
CA ALA A 151 3.04 -11.42 -8.50
C ALA A 151 3.20 -11.58 -6.98
N GLU A 152 4.27 -12.22 -6.51
CA GLU A 152 4.58 -12.38 -5.08
C GLU A 152 4.97 -11.05 -4.45
N GLU A 153 5.84 -10.27 -5.09
CA GLU A 153 6.17 -8.90 -4.64
C GLU A 153 4.89 -8.07 -4.46
N THR A 154 4.03 -8.10 -5.48
CA THR A 154 2.76 -7.37 -5.47
C THR A 154 1.86 -7.82 -4.32
N ARG A 155 1.81 -9.13 -4.03
CA ARG A 155 1.03 -9.67 -2.91
C ARG A 155 1.58 -9.21 -1.56
N VAL A 156 2.90 -9.16 -1.38
CA VAL A 156 3.55 -8.69 -0.15
C VAL A 156 3.25 -7.22 0.08
N VAL A 157 3.49 -6.36 -0.92
CA VAL A 157 3.23 -4.92 -0.82
C VAL A 157 1.75 -4.66 -0.54
N ARG A 158 0.85 -5.36 -1.23
CA ARG A 158 -0.60 -5.27 -0.99
C ARG A 158 -0.98 -5.69 0.43
N ALA A 159 -0.37 -6.74 0.98
CA ALA A 159 -0.63 -7.18 2.35
C ALA A 159 -0.21 -6.10 3.37
N LEU A 160 0.94 -5.45 3.16
CA LEU A 160 1.41 -4.37 4.03
C LEU A 160 0.47 -3.15 4.02
N TYR A 161 0.00 -2.73 2.84
CA TYR A 161 -1.00 -1.65 2.77
C TYR A 161 -2.32 -2.04 3.45
N ARG A 162 -2.78 -3.27 3.28
CA ARG A 162 -4.00 -3.76 3.94
C ARG A 162 -3.85 -3.85 5.46
N LEU A 163 -2.66 -4.21 5.94
CA LEU A 163 -2.33 -4.13 7.36
C LEU A 163 -2.42 -2.68 7.86
N GLN A 164 -1.87 -1.72 7.11
CA GLN A 164 -1.99 -0.30 7.45
C GLN A 164 -3.45 0.17 7.49
N ILE A 165 -4.27 -0.19 6.48
CA ILE A 165 -5.71 0.12 6.45
C ILE A 165 -6.38 -0.47 7.69
N HIS A 166 -6.11 -1.74 8.01
CA HIS A 166 -6.67 -2.36 9.19
C HIS A 166 -6.26 -1.63 10.47
N GLY A 167 -4.99 -1.25 10.62
CA GLY A 167 -4.51 -0.44 11.75
C GLY A 167 -5.19 0.93 11.84
N ASN A 168 -5.39 1.62 10.73
CA ASN A 168 -6.07 2.92 10.71
C ASN A 168 -7.55 2.81 11.10
N LEU A 169 -8.22 1.76 10.63
CA LEU A 169 -9.65 1.57 10.88
C LEU A 169 -9.91 0.96 12.26
N PHE A 170 -9.10 0.00 12.70
CA PHE A 170 -9.35 -0.84 13.87
C PHE A 170 -8.27 -0.81 14.95
N GLY A 171 -7.23 0.00 14.79
CA GLY A 171 -6.13 0.07 15.75
C GLY A 171 -6.50 0.70 17.11
N PRO A 172 -5.57 0.71 18.07
CA PRO A 172 -5.79 1.20 19.43
C PRO A 172 -6.20 2.68 19.50
N ASP A 173 -5.75 3.47 18.53
CA ASP A 173 -6.05 4.90 18.43
C ASP A 173 -7.36 5.18 17.66
N ALA A 174 -7.98 4.14 17.09
CA ALA A 174 -9.32 4.27 16.56
C ALA A 174 -10.26 4.49 17.76
N PRO A 175 -11.13 5.52 17.73
CA PRO A 175 -12.19 5.68 18.71
C PRO A 175 -13.24 4.59 18.46
N TRP A 176 -12.90 3.35 18.78
CA TRP A 176 -13.88 2.37 19.16
C TRP A 176 -14.55 2.97 20.38
N ASP A 177 -15.69 3.61 20.13
CA ASP A 177 -16.71 3.76 21.13
C ASP A 177 -17.02 2.34 21.59
N VAL A 178 -16.34 1.93 22.67
CA VAL A 178 -16.82 0.87 23.54
C VAL A 178 -18.09 1.46 24.15
N ASN A 179 -19.12 1.60 23.31
CA ASN A 179 -20.40 2.13 23.72
C ASN A 179 -20.78 1.26 24.92
N GLU A 180 -20.96 1.89 26.07
CA GLU A 180 -21.31 1.19 27.30
C GLU A 180 -22.61 0.38 27.16
N ASN A 181 -23.42 0.73 26.14
CA ASN A 181 -24.62 0.02 25.71
C ASN A 181 -24.41 -0.93 24.52
N ASN A 182 -23.20 -1.01 23.94
CA ASN A 182 -22.86 -2.17 23.12
C ASN A 182 -23.03 -3.37 24.04
N PRO A 183 -23.85 -4.38 23.69
CA PRO A 183 -23.93 -5.58 24.51
C PRO A 183 -22.51 -6.10 24.60
N LYS A 184 -21.89 -5.91 25.76
CA LYS A 184 -20.75 -6.72 26.17
C LYS A 184 -21.21 -8.16 25.93
N PHE A 185 -20.33 -9.03 25.45
CA PHE A 185 -20.64 -10.44 25.20
C PHE A 185 -20.91 -11.16 26.53
N ASP A 186 -21.97 -10.75 27.21
CA ASP A 186 -22.49 -11.17 28.52
C ASP A 186 -23.59 -12.22 28.32
N GLY A 187 -24.04 -12.38 27.07
CA GLY A 187 -24.96 -13.44 26.68
C GLY A 187 -24.26 -14.80 26.71
N GLN A 188 -25.00 -15.84 27.10
CA GLN A 188 -24.55 -17.22 26.90
C GLN A 188 -24.15 -17.40 25.43
N ARG A 189 -22.91 -17.85 25.21
CA ARG A 189 -22.47 -18.30 23.89
C ARG A 189 -23.51 -19.31 23.38
N PRO A 190 -24.02 -19.17 22.14
CA PRO A 190 -24.85 -20.20 21.55
C PRO A 190 -24.13 -21.55 21.69
N PRO A 191 -24.86 -22.65 21.97
CA PRO A 191 -24.23 -23.96 22.02
C PRO A 191 -23.47 -24.18 20.73
N THR A 192 -22.24 -24.69 20.86
CA THR A 192 -21.41 -25.06 19.73
C THR A 192 -22.23 -25.99 18.82
N PRO A 193 -22.39 -25.68 17.52
CA PRO A 193 -23.17 -26.53 16.62
C PRO A 193 -22.60 -27.95 16.57
N ASP A 194 -23.49 -28.93 16.43
CA ASP A 194 -23.08 -30.32 16.20
C ASP A 194 -22.18 -30.39 14.96
N GLY A 195 -20.97 -30.94 15.14
CA GLY A 195 -19.95 -31.06 14.09
C GLY A 195 -18.91 -29.93 14.04
N ALA A 196 -18.93 -28.96 14.95
CA ALA A 196 -17.83 -28.01 15.06
C ALA A 196 -16.52 -28.71 15.50
N PHE A 197 -15.41 -28.32 14.87
CA PHE A 197 -14.08 -28.82 15.23
C PHE A 197 -13.72 -28.44 16.67
N ASN A 198 -13.46 -29.45 17.50
CA ASN A 198 -12.98 -29.25 18.86
C ASN A 198 -11.45 -29.35 18.87
N PHE A 199 -10.76 -28.25 19.21
CA PHE A 199 -9.30 -28.21 19.31
C PHE A 199 -8.76 -28.85 20.60
N ASP A 200 -9.63 -29.14 21.57
CA ASP A 200 -9.25 -29.70 22.87
C ASP A 200 -9.25 -31.24 22.91
N ASN A 201 -9.57 -31.91 21.79
CA ASN A 201 -9.30 -33.34 21.66
C ASN A 201 -7.83 -33.54 21.32
N SER A 202 -6.98 -33.42 22.33
CA SER A 202 -5.67 -34.07 22.33
C SER A 202 -5.87 -35.55 22.02
N CYS A 203 -5.19 -36.01 20.97
CA CYS A 203 -5.11 -37.40 20.58
C CYS A 203 -4.72 -38.28 21.78
N GLU A 204 -5.60 -39.21 22.16
CA GLU A 204 -5.19 -40.49 22.73
C GLU A 204 -4.84 -41.46 21.58
#